data_AF-A0A845L9F7-F1
#
_entry.id   AF-A0A845L9F7-F1
#
_cell.length_a   1.000
_cell.length_b   1.000
_cell.length_c   1.000
_cell.angle_alpha   90.00
_cell.angle_beta   90.00
_cell.angle_gamma   90.00
#
_symmetry.space_group_name_H-M   'P 1'
#
loop_
_entity.id
_entity.type
_entity.pdbx_description
1 polymer ?
#
loop_
_entity_poly.entity_id
_entity_poly.type
_entity_poly.pdbx_seq_one_letter_code
_entity_poly.pdbx_strand_id
1 'polypeptide(L)'
;MLHNLMEGVVENFLDELLAQHPEVCRCDQCRMDIMAAALNRLPPRYVVTNKGEVYSKINMLLSQFHVDVIGAIAHGMMLVAKNPRHEKPEVTLDAAEPPRAGGDV
;
A
#
# COMPACT_ATOMS: atom_id res chain seq x y z
N MET A 1 -20.82 -12.28 5.18
CA MET A 1 -20.29 -11.08 4.51
C MET A 1 -19.45 -11.54 3.32
N LEU A 2 -19.63 -10.94 2.15
CA LEU A 2 -18.86 -11.25 0.94
C LEU A 2 -17.59 -10.39 0.95
N HIS A 3 -16.44 -10.98 0.66
CA HIS A 3 -15.16 -10.28 0.65
C HIS A 3 -14.33 -10.63 -0.57
N ASN A 4 -13.61 -9.65 -1.14
CA ASN A 4 -12.61 -9.93 -2.15
C ASN A 4 -11.31 -10.36 -1.46
N LEU A 5 -10.85 -11.57 -1.74
CA LEU A 5 -9.57 -12.10 -1.25
C LEU A 5 -8.38 -11.22 -1.64
N MET A 6 -8.48 -10.54 -2.77
CA MET A 6 -7.40 -9.69 -3.27
C MET A 6 -7.21 -8.44 -2.42
N GLU A 7 -8.20 -8.00 -1.64
CA GLU A 7 -8.07 -6.83 -0.76
C GLU A 7 -6.95 -7.05 0.27
N GLY A 8 -6.99 -8.16 1.01
CA GLY A 8 -5.95 -8.46 2.01
C GLY A 8 -4.59 -8.77 1.38
N VAL A 9 -4.57 -9.35 0.18
CA VAL A 9 -3.33 -9.56 -0.59
C VAL A 9 -2.68 -8.23 -0.95
N VAL A 10 -3.45 -7.34 -1.56
CA VAL A 10 -2.98 -6.01 -1.99
C VAL A 10 -2.55 -5.19 -0.79
N GLU A 11 -3.30 -5.25 0.31
CA GLU A 11 -2.96 -4.52 1.54
C GLU A 11 -1.59 -4.91 2.08
N ASN A 12 -1.30 -6.21 2.20
CA ASN A 12 -0.01 -6.70 2.70
C ASN A 12 1.17 -6.22 1.84
N PHE A 13 1.07 -6.34 0.50
CA PHE A 13 2.15 -5.89 -0.40
C PHE A 13 2.27 -4.38 -0.49
N LEU A 14 1.17 -3.65 -0.33
CA LEU A 14 1.17 -2.20 -0.41
C LEU A 14 2.02 -1.61 0.71
N ASP A 15 1.88 -2.12 1.93
CA ASP A 15 2.66 -1.63 3.07
C ASP A 15 4.16 -1.90 2.88
N GLU A 16 4.52 -3.07 2.35
CA GLU A 16 5.92 -3.41 2.00
C GLU A 16 6.50 -2.50 0.90
N LEU A 17 5.71 -2.19 -0.13
CA LEU A 17 6.14 -1.34 -1.24
C LEU A 17 6.22 0.14 -0.83
N LEU A 18 5.24 0.64 -0.07
CA LEU A 18 5.28 2.01 0.44
C LEU A 18 6.49 2.23 1.36
N ALA A 19 6.89 1.23 2.15
CA ALA A 19 8.10 1.30 2.98
C ALA A 19 9.38 1.53 2.14
N GLN A 20 9.45 0.92 0.95
CA GLN A 20 10.58 1.03 0.02
C GLN A 20 10.54 2.31 -0.83
N HIS A 21 9.38 2.96 -0.94
CA HIS A 21 9.12 4.14 -1.77
C HIS A 21 8.65 5.34 -0.93
N PRO A 22 9.55 5.98 -0.16
CA PRO A 22 9.21 7.12 0.71
C PRO A 22 8.72 8.37 -0.07
N GLU A 23 8.96 8.43 -1.38
CA GLU A 23 8.47 9.49 -2.26
C GLU A 23 6.95 9.44 -2.48
N VAL A 24 6.30 8.30 -2.22
CA VAL A 24 4.86 8.14 -2.38
C VAL A 24 4.15 8.46 -1.07
N CYS A 25 3.09 9.27 -1.13
CA CYS A 25 2.31 9.61 0.06
C CYS A 25 1.65 8.37 0.68
N ARG A 26 1.73 8.27 2.00
CA ARG A 26 1.21 7.15 2.80
C ARG A 26 -0.07 7.48 3.57
N CYS A 27 -0.71 8.62 3.30
CA CYS A 27 -1.97 8.96 3.96
C CYS A 27 -3.07 7.95 3.61
N ASP A 28 -4.07 7.81 4.48
CA ASP A 28 -5.17 6.85 4.29
C ASP A 28 -5.88 7.00 2.94
N GLN A 29 -6.03 8.25 2.47
CA GLN A 29 -6.65 8.52 1.16
C GLN A 29 -5.79 7.99 0.01
N CYS A 30 -4.49 8.27 0.00
CA CYS A 30 -3.58 7.74 -1.02
C CYS A 30 -3.49 6.22 -0.97
N ARG A 31 -3.44 5.63 0.22
CA ARG A 31 -3.43 4.18 0.41
C ARG A 31 -4.69 3.55 -0.21
N MET A 32 -5.88 4.10 0.11
CA MET A 32 -7.15 3.64 -0.47
C MET A 32 -7.20 3.82 -1.99
N ASP A 33 -6.73 4.96 -2.53
CA ASP A 33 -6.71 5.20 -3.97
C ASP A 33 -5.77 4.22 -4.70
N ILE A 34 -4.60 3.91 -4.13
CA ILE A 34 -3.66 2.92 -4.68
C ILE A 34 -4.29 1.53 -4.65
N MET A 35 -4.90 1.12 -3.53
CA MET A 35 -5.60 -0.16 -3.42
C MET A 35 -6.72 -0.28 -4.46
N ALA A 36 -7.54 0.76 -4.61
CA ALA A 36 -8.62 0.79 -5.60
C ALA A 36 -8.07 0.66 -7.04
N ALA A 37 -7.01 1.39 -7.37
CA ALA A 37 -6.37 1.33 -8.67
C ALA A 37 -5.78 -0.07 -8.96
N ALA A 38 -5.21 -0.73 -7.95
CA ALA A 38 -4.66 -2.07 -8.08
C ALA A 38 -5.77 -3.14 -8.20
N LEU A 39 -6.78 -3.09 -7.33
CA LEU A 39 -7.90 -4.05 -7.32
C LEU A 39 -8.73 -4.00 -8.61
N ASN A 40 -8.89 -2.82 -9.21
CA ASN A 40 -9.55 -2.67 -10.50
C ASN A 40 -8.82 -3.35 -11.67
N ARG A 41 -7.54 -3.70 -11.48
CA ARG A 41 -6.70 -4.37 -12.49
C ARG A 41 -6.52 -5.86 -12.24
N LEU A 42 -6.79 -6.31 -11.02
CA LEU A 42 -6.65 -7.69 -10.63
C LEU A 42 -7.99 -8.42 -10.78
N PRO A 43 -7.99 -9.70 -11.16
CA PRO A 43 -9.22 -10.48 -11.22
C PRO A 43 -9.81 -10.59 -9.80
N PRO A 44 -11.05 -10.12 -9.55
CA PRO A 44 -11.63 -10.16 -8.22
C PRO A 44 -11.94 -11.61 -7.83
N ARG A 45 -11.67 -11.96 -6.57
CA ARG A 45 -11.92 -13.30 -6.04
C ARG A 45 -12.78 -13.20 -4.79
N TYR A 46 -14.09 -13.27 -4.99
CA TYR A 46 -15.04 -13.15 -3.88
C TYR A 46 -15.23 -14.48 -3.16
N VAL A 47 -15.27 -14.40 -1.83
CA VAL A 47 -15.54 -15.56 -0.98
C VAL A 47 -16.51 -15.21 0.14
N VAL A 48 -17.20 -16.24 0.61
CA VAL A 48 -18.16 -16.18 1.72
C VAL A 48 -17.56 -17.00 2.86
N THR A 49 -16.79 -16.40 3.78
CA THR A 49 -16.05 -17.21 4.77
C THR A 49 -15.63 -16.46 6.05
N ASN A 50 -15.42 -17.26 7.10
CA ASN A 50 -14.85 -16.91 8.39
C ASN A 50 -13.33 -16.73 8.27
N LYS A 51 -12.79 -15.61 8.78
CA LYS A 51 -11.42 -15.09 8.57
C LYS A 51 -10.27 -16.13 8.45
N GLY A 52 -10.29 -17.26 9.16
CA GLY A 52 -9.20 -18.25 9.16
C GLY A 52 -8.97 -19.00 7.84
N GLU A 53 -10.02 -19.48 7.16
CA GLU A 53 -9.86 -20.21 5.87
C GLU A 53 -9.39 -19.30 4.73
N VAL A 54 -9.72 -18.01 4.83
CA VAL A 54 -9.32 -16.98 3.87
C VAL A 54 -7.81 -16.84 3.81
N TYR A 55 -7.13 -16.75 4.96
CA TYR A 55 -5.67 -16.59 5.01
C TYR A 55 -4.91 -17.78 4.41
N SER A 56 -5.37 -19.01 4.64
CA SER A 56 -4.75 -20.20 4.02
C SER A 56 -4.87 -20.17 2.49
N LYS A 57 -6.01 -19.70 1.96
CA LYS A 57 -6.20 -19.52 0.51
C LYS A 57 -5.40 -18.34 -0.04
N ILE A 58 -5.24 -17.28 0.75
CA ILE A 58 -4.41 -16.11 0.41
C ILE A 58 -2.97 -16.56 0.16
N ASN A 59 -2.34 -17.33 1.05
CA ASN A 59 -0.94 -17.76 0.87
C ASN A 59 -0.71 -18.55 -0.44
N MET A 60 -1.67 -19.38 -0.83
CA MET A 60 -1.62 -20.08 -2.12
C MET A 60 -1.76 -19.14 -3.31
N LEU A 61 -2.60 -18.10 -3.20
CA LEU A 61 -2.79 -17.10 -4.23
C LEU A 61 -1.59 -16.15 -4.33
N LEU A 62 -0.97 -15.80 -3.20
CA LEU A 62 0.22 -14.94 -3.14
C LEU A 62 1.34 -15.48 -4.02
N SER A 63 1.63 -16.79 -3.95
CA SER A 63 2.72 -17.37 -4.76
C SER A 63 2.42 -17.37 -6.26
N GLN A 64 1.14 -17.37 -6.66
CA GLN A 64 0.73 -17.41 -8.06
C GLN A 64 0.65 -16.02 -8.69
N PHE A 65 0.24 -15.01 -7.90
CA PHE A 65 -0.06 -13.67 -8.40
C PHE A 65 0.92 -12.60 -7.92
N HIS A 66 2.01 -12.97 -7.26
CA HIS A 66 3.00 -12.05 -6.70
C HIS A 66 3.42 -10.93 -7.69
N VAL A 67 3.84 -11.31 -8.89
CA VAL A 67 4.33 -10.37 -9.91
C VAL A 67 3.20 -9.45 -10.40
N ASP A 68 2.01 -10.01 -10.65
CA ASP A 68 0.85 -9.25 -11.13
C ASP A 68 0.37 -8.24 -10.08
N VAL A 69 0.34 -8.64 -8.81
CA VAL A 69 -0.07 -7.80 -7.69
C VAL A 69 0.92 -6.64 -7.51
N ILE A 70 2.22 -6.92 -7.50
CA ILE A 70 3.25 -5.88 -7.40
C ILE A 70 3.14 -4.92 -8.58
N GLY A 71 2.98 -5.42 -9.81
CA GLY A 71 2.82 -4.57 -11.00
C GLY A 71 1.57 -3.69 -10.93
N ALA A 72 0.45 -4.22 -10.42
CA ALA A 72 -0.79 -3.48 -10.24
C ALA A 72 -0.64 -2.38 -9.17
N ILE A 73 -0.01 -2.69 -8.03
CA ILE A 73 0.26 -1.72 -6.96
C ILE A 73 1.23 -0.63 -7.43
N ALA A 74 2.33 -1.01 -8.06
CA ALA A 74 3.32 -0.05 -8.59
C ALA A 74 2.67 0.92 -9.59
N HIS A 75 1.77 0.42 -10.44
CA HIS A 75 0.99 1.31 -11.30
C HIS A 75 0.08 2.25 -10.51
N GLY A 76 -0.63 1.74 -9.50
CA GLY A 76 -1.46 2.57 -8.61
C GLY A 76 -0.66 3.67 -7.92
N MET A 77 0.52 3.32 -7.39
CA MET A 77 1.47 4.28 -6.79
C MET A 77 1.87 5.36 -7.78
N MET A 78 2.24 5.01 -9.01
CA MET A 78 2.57 6.00 -10.05
C MET A 78 1.40 6.92 -10.40
N LEU A 79 0.17 6.40 -10.42
CA LEU A 79 -1.02 7.20 -10.74
C LEU A 79 -1.31 8.21 -9.64
N VAL A 80 -1.30 7.76 -8.38
CA VAL A 80 -1.60 8.59 -7.21
C VAL A 80 -0.47 9.58 -6.94
N ALA A 81 0.79 9.20 -7.15
CA ALA A 81 1.94 10.11 -7.04
C ALA A 81 1.86 11.26 -8.06
N LYS A 82 1.32 11.03 -9.26
CA LYS A 82 1.14 12.06 -10.29
C LYS A 82 -0.05 12.97 -10.04
N ASN A 83 -1.15 12.44 -9.48
CA ASN A 83 -2.39 13.18 -9.21
C ASN A 83 -2.93 12.86 -7.82
N PRO A 84 -2.30 13.36 -6.75
CA PRO A 84 -2.79 13.16 -5.39
C PRO A 84 -4.14 13.86 -5.19
N ARG A 85 -5.13 13.14 -4.65
CA ARG A 85 -6.47 13.69 -4.33
C ARG A 85 -6.60 14.24 -2.92
N HIS A 86 -5.62 14.00 -2.07
CA HIS A 86 -5.63 14.45 -0.68
C HIS A 86 -5.32 15.94 -0.55
N GLU A 87 -6.10 16.64 0.29
CA GLU A 87 -5.77 18.00 0.73
C GLU A 87 -4.58 17.89 1.69
N LYS A 88 -3.44 18.50 1.33
CA LYS A 88 -2.16 18.48 2.08
C LYS A 88 -2.37 18.64 3.61
N PRO A 89 -1.57 17.98 4.47
CA PRO A 89 -0.14 18.32 4.54
C PRO A 89 0.85 17.17 4.91
N GLU A 90 2.13 17.54 4.86
CA GLU A 90 3.34 16.88 5.39
C GLU A 90 3.80 15.55 4.75
N VAL A 91 4.75 15.69 3.83
CA VAL A 91 5.83 14.71 3.71
C VAL A 91 6.53 14.69 5.06
N THR A 92 6.33 13.65 5.87
CA THR A 92 7.11 13.42 7.09
C THR A 92 8.54 13.07 6.70
N LEU A 93 9.35 14.09 6.45
CA LEU A 93 10.78 14.05 6.69
C LEU A 93 10.95 14.08 8.21
N ASP A 94 10.74 12.94 8.86
CA ASP A 94 11.03 12.82 10.28
C ASP A 94 12.53 13.01 10.52
N ALA A 95 12.85 14.15 11.12
CA ALA A 95 13.93 14.40 12.07
C ALA A 95 15.33 13.82 11.75
N ALA A 96 16.13 14.60 11.02
CA ALA A 96 17.53 14.78 11.39
C ALA A 96 17.65 16.14 12.09
N GLU A 97 17.68 16.15 13.43
CA GLU A 97 18.09 17.32 14.19
C GLU A 97 19.47 17.79 13.70
N PRO A 98 19.68 19.09 13.41
CA PRO A 98 21.03 19.62 13.30
C PRO A 98 21.71 19.50 14.68
N PRO A 99 22.99 19.09 14.77
CA PRO A 99 23.69 19.11 16.05
C PRO A 99 23.67 20.54 16.58
N ARG A 100 23.08 20.72 17.76
CA ARG A 100 23.08 22.00 18.47
C ARG A 100 24.55 22.40 18.64
N ALA A 101 24.88 23.58 18.11
CA ALA A 101 26.13 24.24 18.42
C ALA A 101 26.18 24.47 19.94
N GLY A 102 26.87 23.58 20.65
CA GLY A 102 27.35 23.83 21.99
C GLY A 102 28.50 24.81 21.87
N GLY A 103 28.21 26.10 22.08
CA GLY A 103 29.22 27.07 22.42
C GLY A 103 29.68 26.80 23.84
N ASP A 104 30.86 26.21 23.97
CA ASP A 104 31.65 26.29 25.19
C ASP A 104 32.73 27.36 24.97
N VAL A 105 32.93 28.17 26.01
CA VAL A 105 33.90 29.26 26.24
C VAL A 105 33.31 30.67 26.17
#